data_AF-A0A9X0CTE9-F1
#
_entry.id   AF-A0A9X0CTE9-F1
#
_cell.length_a   1.000
_cell.length_b   1.000
_cell.length_c   1.000
_cell.angle_alpha   90.00
_cell.angle_beta   90.00
_cell.angle_gamma   90.00
#
_symmetry.space_group_name_H-M   'P 1'
#
loop_
_entity.id
_entity.type
_entity.pdbx_description
1 polymer ?
#
loop_
_entity_poly.entity_id
_entity_poly.type
_entity_poly.pdbx_seq_one_letter_code
_entity_poly.pdbx_strand_id
1 'polypeptide(L)'
;MNPKCARCDKTVYPMEKLNCLDKYWHKGCFSCEVCKMTLTMKNYKGYNKLPYCSAHYPTTKFTAVADTPENRRLASNTQKQSNIQYHKDFEAAKGHYTAVADDPETKRAQESNRIASQVAYTQHSSGQSRLGVQQRSQAEVKEIHQHQRRLSQEHPMASSHARQPAPPPQPETCTTNA
;
A
#
# COMPACT_ATOMS: atom_id res chain seq x y z
N MET A 1 -44.08 -21.06 -29.80
CA MET A 1 -44.58 -20.38 -28.58
C MET A 1 -44.72 -18.88 -28.83
N ASN A 2 -45.73 -18.23 -28.24
CA ASN A 2 -45.89 -16.79 -28.34
C ASN A 2 -44.84 -16.08 -27.46
N PRO A 3 -44.14 -15.05 -27.96
CA PRO A 3 -43.13 -14.35 -27.19
C PRO A 3 -43.76 -13.58 -26.03
N LYS A 4 -43.11 -13.59 -24.86
CA LYS A 4 -43.54 -12.84 -23.67
C LYS A 4 -42.76 -11.53 -23.54
N CYS A 5 -43.41 -10.51 -23.00
CA CYS A 5 -42.79 -9.20 -22.76
C CYS A 5 -41.87 -9.24 -21.54
N ALA A 6 -40.66 -8.70 -21.64
CA ALA A 6 -39.72 -8.64 -20.53
C ALA A 6 -40.10 -7.69 -19.37
N ARG A 7 -41.05 -6.76 -19.56
CA ARG A 7 -41.53 -5.84 -18.52
C ARG A 7 -42.73 -6.38 -17.76
N CYS A 8 -43.68 -6.94 -18.51
CA CYS A 8 -45.02 -7.24 -17.99
C CYS A 8 -45.44 -8.71 -18.16
N ASP A 9 -44.55 -9.56 -18.69
CA ASP A 9 -44.69 -11.01 -18.91
C ASP A 9 -45.89 -11.48 -19.74
N LYS A 10 -46.73 -10.55 -20.21
CA LYS A 10 -47.83 -10.80 -21.13
C LYS A 10 -47.32 -11.14 -22.53
N THR A 11 -48.11 -11.92 -23.26
CA THR A 11 -47.81 -12.26 -24.66
C THR A 11 -47.77 -11.00 -25.52
N VAL A 12 -46.77 -10.92 -26.40
CA VAL A 12 -46.57 -9.82 -27.33
C VAL A 12 -47.04 -10.27 -28.71
N TYR A 13 -48.08 -9.64 -29.23
CA TYR A 13 -48.57 -9.90 -30.57
C TYR A 13 -47.68 -9.22 -31.62
N PRO A 14 -47.57 -9.75 -32.85
CA PRO A 14 -46.72 -9.21 -33.91
C PRO A 14 -46.88 -7.70 -34.17
N MET A 15 -48.10 -7.17 -34.01
CA MET A 15 -48.40 -5.75 -34.24
C MET A 15 -47.74 -4.81 -33.20
N GLU A 16 -47.59 -5.25 -31.95
CA GLU A 16 -46.97 -4.45 -30.88
C GLU A 16 -45.54 -4.90 -30.55
N LYS A 17 -45.02 -5.85 -31.33
CA LYS A 17 -43.77 -6.54 -31.06
C LYS A 17 -42.57 -5.62 -31.29
N LEU A 18 -41.81 -5.39 -30.24
CA LEU A 18 -40.54 -4.69 -30.27
C LEU A 18 -39.42 -5.65 -29.83
N ASN A 19 -38.44 -5.88 -30.71
CA ASN A 19 -37.32 -6.80 -30.47
C ASN A 19 -36.09 -5.99 -30.06
N CYS A 20 -35.61 -6.14 -28.83
CA CYS A 20 -34.56 -5.28 -28.29
C CYS A 20 -33.83 -5.94 -27.11
N LEU A 21 -32.49 -5.80 -27.04
CA LEU A 21 -31.62 -6.46 -26.05
C LEU A 21 -31.92 -7.97 -25.88
N ASP A 22 -32.07 -8.69 -27.00
CA ASP A 22 -32.38 -10.13 -27.08
C ASP A 22 -33.71 -10.53 -26.41
N LYS A 23 -34.61 -9.57 -26.18
CA LYS A 23 -35.91 -9.76 -25.54
C LYS A 23 -37.03 -9.14 -26.36
N TYR A 24 -38.26 -9.54 -26.07
CA TYR A 24 -39.46 -8.97 -26.68
C TYR A 24 -40.15 -8.02 -25.71
N TRP A 25 -40.68 -6.92 -26.25
CA TRP A 25 -41.31 -5.85 -25.51
C TRP A 25 -42.57 -5.40 -26.24
N HIS A 26 -43.58 -4.92 -25.50
CA HIS A 26 -44.64 -4.11 -26.10
C HIS A 26 -44.12 -2.69 -26.36
N LYS A 27 -44.65 -2.01 -27.38
CA LYS A 27 -44.36 -0.60 -27.68
C LYS A 27 -44.52 0.32 -26.46
N GLY A 28 -45.53 0.10 -25.62
CA GLY A 28 -45.75 0.87 -24.39
C GLY A 28 -44.93 0.40 -23.17
N CYS A 29 -44.46 -0.84 -23.17
CA CYS A 29 -43.66 -1.41 -22.07
C CYS A 29 -42.16 -1.10 -22.19
N PHE A 30 -41.73 -0.62 -23.37
CA PHE A 30 -40.34 -0.26 -23.61
C PHE A 30 -40.08 1.15 -23.05
N SER A 31 -39.80 1.24 -21.75
CA SER A 31 -39.61 2.50 -21.04
C SER A 31 -38.33 2.51 -20.22
N CYS A 32 -37.75 3.70 -20.02
CA CYS A 32 -36.53 3.88 -19.23
C CYS A 32 -36.77 3.46 -17.77
N GLU A 33 -35.84 2.71 -17.17
CA GLU A 33 -35.98 2.29 -15.76
C GLU A 33 -35.98 3.47 -14.77
N VAL A 34 -35.26 4.55 -15.09
CA VAL A 34 -35.12 5.71 -14.20
C VAL A 34 -36.30 6.68 -14.33
N CYS A 35 -36.63 7.10 -15.56
CA CYS A 35 -37.69 8.11 -15.77
C CYS A 35 -39.02 7.56 -16.26
N LYS A 36 -39.15 6.25 -16.50
CA LYS A 36 -40.34 5.59 -17.05
C LYS A 36 -40.87 6.17 -18.37
N MET A 37 -40.10 7.06 -19.01
CA MET A 37 -40.42 7.61 -20.32
C MET A 37 -40.40 6.48 -21.35
N THR A 38 -41.44 6.41 -22.18
CA THR A 38 -41.52 5.45 -23.28
C THR A 38 -40.42 5.73 -24.29
N LEU A 39 -39.59 4.74 -24.53
CA LEU A 39 -38.49 4.79 -25.47
C LEU A 39 -38.94 4.18 -26.80
N THR A 40 -38.20 4.47 -27.85
CA THR A 40 -38.39 3.87 -29.18
C THR A 40 -37.06 3.32 -29.64
N MET A 41 -37.06 2.42 -30.63
CA MET A 41 -35.85 1.78 -31.16
C MET A 41 -34.72 2.77 -31.54
N LYS A 42 -35.06 4.01 -31.89
CA LYS A 42 -34.07 5.06 -32.25
C LYS A 42 -33.47 5.81 -31.06
N ASN A 43 -34.14 5.85 -29.90
CA ASN A 43 -33.80 6.74 -28.78
C ASN A 43 -33.49 5.96 -27.47
N TYR A 44 -33.16 4.67 -27.56
CA TYR A 44 -32.78 3.89 -26.39
C TYR A 44 -31.28 3.64 -26.35
N LYS A 45 -30.75 3.50 -25.15
CA LYS A 45 -29.42 2.95 -24.89
C LYS A 45 -29.58 1.75 -23.97
N GLY A 46 -28.99 0.63 -24.35
CA GLY A 46 -29.08 -0.60 -23.57
C GLY A 46 -27.94 -0.70 -22.55
N TYR A 47 -28.26 -0.93 -21.27
CA TYR A 47 -27.27 -1.22 -20.23
C TYR A 47 -27.79 -2.39 -19.39
N ASN A 48 -26.96 -3.41 -19.13
CA ASN A 48 -27.33 -4.60 -18.35
C ASN A 48 -28.67 -5.25 -18.76
N LYS A 49 -28.97 -5.35 -20.07
CA LYS A 49 -30.23 -5.93 -20.59
C LYS A 49 -31.50 -5.15 -20.21
N LEU A 50 -31.36 -3.87 -19.83
CA LEU A 50 -32.46 -2.94 -19.57
C LEU A 50 -32.36 -1.69 -20.48
N PRO A 51 -33.49 -1.12 -20.90
CA PRO A 51 -33.50 0.10 -21.71
C PRO A 51 -33.38 1.37 -20.85
N TYR A 52 -32.49 2.28 -21.27
CA TYR A 52 -32.28 3.59 -20.68
C TYR A 52 -32.46 4.70 -21.73
N CYS A 53 -32.86 5.89 -21.28
CA CYS A 53 -32.83 7.07 -22.14
C CYS A 53 -31.38 7.59 -22.29
N SER A 54 -31.16 8.50 -23.23
CA SER A 54 -29.85 9.16 -23.41
C SER A 54 -29.32 9.83 -22.15
N ALA A 55 -30.21 10.45 -21.35
CA ALA A 55 -29.86 11.17 -20.13
C ALA A 55 -29.50 10.26 -18.94
N HIS A 56 -30.18 9.11 -18.81
CA HIS A 56 -30.00 8.17 -17.68
C HIS A 56 -29.11 6.98 -18.03
N TYR A 57 -28.46 6.98 -19.20
CA TYR A 57 -27.50 5.95 -19.54
C TYR A 57 -26.23 6.12 -18.71
N PRO A 58 -25.85 5.14 -17.86
CA PRO A 58 -24.64 5.22 -17.06
C PRO A 58 -23.44 5.19 -18.01
N THR A 59 -22.94 6.37 -18.33
CA THR A 59 -21.71 6.56 -19.10
C THR A 59 -20.53 6.41 -18.15
N THR A 60 -19.64 5.48 -18.45
CA THR A 60 -18.35 5.40 -17.78
C THR A 60 -17.52 6.58 -18.24
N LYS A 61 -17.54 7.69 -17.50
CA LYS A 61 -16.62 8.80 -17.72
C LYS A 61 -15.23 8.30 -17.30
N PHE A 62 -14.30 8.26 -18.25
CA PHE A 62 -12.91 7.94 -17.95
C PHE A 62 -12.36 9.02 -17.00
N THR A 63 -12.04 8.63 -15.77
CA THR A 63 -11.30 9.48 -14.84
C THR A 63 -9.83 9.14 -14.99
N ALA A 64 -8.99 10.14 -15.29
CA ALA A 64 -7.55 9.95 -15.31
C ALA A 64 -7.13 9.51 -13.90
N VAL A 65 -6.53 8.33 -13.81
CA VAL A 65 -6.19 7.65 -12.56
C VAL A 65 -5.37 8.57 -11.66
N ALA A 66 -5.99 9.10 -10.61
CA ALA A 66 -5.32 9.93 -9.61
C ALA A 66 -4.40 9.09 -8.69
N ASP A 67 -4.68 7.80 -8.55
CA ASP A 67 -4.00 6.91 -7.61
C ASP A 67 -2.78 6.20 -8.19
N THR A 68 -2.09 6.80 -9.17
CA THR A 68 -0.71 6.35 -9.42
C THR A 68 0.11 6.66 -8.16
N PRO A 69 0.97 5.74 -7.70
CA PRO A 69 1.76 5.94 -6.49
C PRO A 69 2.63 7.20 -6.55
N GLU A 70 2.98 7.65 -7.76
CA GLU A 70 3.74 8.88 -8.00
C GLU A 70 2.90 10.15 -7.80
N ASN A 71 1.65 10.17 -8.26
CA ASN A 71 0.74 11.31 -8.03
C ASN A 71 0.48 11.52 -6.53
N ARG A 72 0.37 10.41 -5.78
CA ARG A 72 0.24 10.45 -4.32
C ARG A 72 1.49 11.02 -3.64
N ARG A 73 2.68 10.61 -4.11
CA ARG A 73 3.95 11.10 -3.58
C ARG A 73 4.12 12.60 -3.82
N LEU A 74 3.77 13.09 -5.00
CA LEU A 74 3.84 14.51 -5.36
C LEU A 74 2.85 15.33 -4.54
N ALA A 75 1.62 14.86 -4.36
CA ALA A 75 0.61 15.53 -3.54
C ALA A 75 1.03 15.69 -2.07
N SER A 76 1.53 14.62 -1.44
CA SER A 76 2.04 14.69 -0.06
C SER A 76 3.27 15.58 0.09
N ASN A 77 4.12 15.65 -0.94
CA ASN A 77 5.29 16.53 -0.94
C ASN A 77 4.86 18.00 -1.05
N THR A 78 3.99 18.33 -2.01
CA THR A 78 3.45 19.69 -2.20
C THR A 78 2.72 20.21 -0.96
N GLN A 79 1.95 19.35 -0.29
CA GLN A 79 1.25 19.73 0.95
C GLN A 79 2.24 20.19 2.04
N LYS A 80 3.35 19.47 2.19
CA LYS A 80 4.42 19.80 3.17
C LYS A 80 5.22 21.04 2.78
N GLN A 81 5.36 21.32 1.49
CA GLN A 81 6.11 22.48 0.99
C GLN A 81 5.33 23.80 1.10
N SER A 82 4.02 23.77 1.36
CA SER A 82 3.23 24.99 1.42
C SER A 82 3.58 25.83 2.66
N ASN A 83 3.76 27.14 2.44
CA ASN A 83 4.02 28.11 3.51
C ASN A 83 2.89 28.10 4.57
N ILE A 84 1.66 27.76 4.18
CA ILE A 84 0.49 27.60 5.08
C ILE A 84 0.65 26.40 6.03
N GLN A 85 1.15 25.26 5.54
CA GLN A 85 1.41 24.10 6.39
C GLN A 85 2.52 24.40 7.40
N TYR A 86 3.57 25.11 6.97
CA TYR A 86 4.64 25.58 7.86
C TYR A 86 4.10 26.49 8.97
N HIS A 87 3.25 27.46 8.64
CA HIS A 87 2.62 28.32 9.64
C HIS A 87 1.69 27.55 10.58
N LYS A 88 0.90 26.61 10.06
CA LYS A 88 0.00 25.77 10.87
C LYS A 88 0.76 24.85 11.81
N ASP A 89 1.82 24.20 11.34
CA ASP A 89 2.69 23.34 12.15
C ASP A 89 3.46 24.17 13.19
N PHE A 90 3.88 25.38 12.82
CA PHE A 90 4.51 26.33 13.74
C PHE A 90 3.53 26.79 14.82
N GLU A 91 2.30 27.17 14.47
CA GLU A 91 1.25 27.54 15.44
C GLU A 91 0.86 26.36 16.35
N ALA A 92 0.77 25.15 15.80
CA ALA A 92 0.51 23.94 16.58
C ALA A 92 1.67 23.58 17.54
N ALA A 93 2.91 23.81 17.11
CA ALA A 93 4.10 23.62 17.97
C ALA A 93 4.24 24.74 19.01
N LYS A 94 3.79 25.97 18.69
CA LYS A 94 3.87 27.15 19.54
C LYS A 94 2.78 27.12 20.61
N GLY A 95 3.00 26.27 21.59
CA GLY A 95 2.10 25.99 22.71
C GLY A 95 2.49 24.71 23.45
N HIS A 96 3.25 23.83 22.79
CA HIS A 96 3.82 22.64 23.40
C HIS A 96 5.17 22.97 24.05
N TYR A 97 5.18 23.84 25.07
CA TYR A 97 6.34 24.03 25.93
C TYR A 97 6.41 22.85 26.91
N THR A 98 7.02 21.73 26.48
CA THR A 98 7.48 20.74 27.44
C THR A 98 8.71 21.33 28.11
N ALA A 99 8.62 21.70 29.39
CA ALA A 99 9.79 21.97 30.21
C ALA A 99 10.63 20.69 30.21
N VAL A 100 11.67 20.67 29.36
CA VAL A 100 12.41 19.47 29.01
C VAL A 100 13.19 19.00 30.24
N ALA A 101 12.67 18.00 30.96
CA ALA A 101 13.46 17.28 31.97
C ALA A 101 14.45 16.30 31.30
N ASP A 102 14.13 15.81 30.10
CA ASP A 102 14.98 14.91 29.32
C ASP A 102 15.23 15.48 27.93
N ASP A 103 16.48 15.88 27.67
CA ASP A 103 16.97 16.38 26.38
C ASP A 103 16.49 15.47 25.21
N PRO A 104 16.14 16.03 24.04
CA PRO A 104 15.77 15.22 22.87
C PRO A 104 16.82 14.15 22.51
N GLU A 105 18.08 14.35 22.88
CA GLU A 105 19.14 13.35 22.75
C GLU A 105 18.98 12.21 23.78
N THR A 106 18.60 12.54 25.02
CA THR A 106 18.27 11.58 26.07
C THR A 106 17.07 10.71 25.68
N LYS A 107 16.03 11.28 25.05
CA LYS A 107 14.88 10.51 24.55
C LYS A 107 15.25 9.56 23.41
N ARG A 108 16.13 10.00 22.50
CA ARG A 108 16.66 9.14 21.43
C ARG A 108 17.46 7.97 22.00
N ALA A 109 18.30 8.24 23.02
CA ALA A 109 19.08 7.23 23.72
C ALA A 109 18.19 6.26 24.53
N GLN A 110 17.14 6.75 25.19
CA GLN A 110 16.16 5.94 25.91
C GLN A 110 15.39 5.03 24.95
N GLU A 111 14.96 5.53 23.79
CA GLU A 111 14.25 4.73 22.79
C GLU A 111 15.17 3.69 22.14
N SER A 112 16.42 4.05 21.81
CA SER A 112 17.40 3.06 21.34
C SER A 112 17.68 2.00 22.41
N ASN A 113 17.77 2.39 23.68
CA ASN A 113 17.94 1.45 24.79
C ASN A 113 16.70 0.58 25.01
N ARG A 114 15.50 1.12 24.84
CA ARG A 114 14.23 0.41 24.93
C ARG A 114 14.11 -0.67 23.86
N ILE A 115 14.47 -0.31 22.62
CA ILE A 115 14.50 -1.23 21.46
C ILE A 115 15.59 -2.29 21.64
N ALA A 116 16.76 -1.91 22.17
CA ALA A 116 17.87 -2.82 22.41
C ALA A 116 17.67 -3.73 23.63
N SER A 117 16.77 -3.38 24.57
CA SER A 117 16.52 -4.16 25.78
C SER A 117 15.81 -5.49 25.49
N GLN A 118 16.25 -6.55 26.17
CA GLN A 118 15.84 -7.93 25.94
C GLN A 118 14.36 -8.23 26.28
N VAL A 119 13.64 -7.30 26.93
CA VAL A 119 12.23 -7.47 27.32
C VAL A 119 11.28 -7.27 26.13
N ALA A 120 11.56 -6.31 25.23
CA ALA A 120 10.76 -6.12 24.00
C ALA A 120 10.94 -7.28 23.01
N TYR A 121 12.14 -7.84 22.94
CA TYR A 121 12.45 -9.01 22.10
C TYR A 121 11.74 -10.29 22.61
N THR A 122 11.60 -10.44 23.93
CA THR A 122 10.97 -11.63 24.54
C THR A 122 9.43 -11.54 24.57
N GLN A 123 8.85 -10.33 24.66
CA GLN A 123 7.38 -10.17 24.71
C GLN A 123 6.68 -10.46 23.37
N HIS A 124 7.34 -10.21 22.24
CA HIS A 124 6.87 -10.71 20.93
C HIS A 124 7.19 -12.21 20.72
N SER A 125 8.10 -12.79 21.51
CA SER A 125 8.45 -14.21 21.44
C SER A 125 7.50 -15.11 22.25
N SER A 126 6.84 -14.59 23.29
CA SER A 126 5.88 -15.36 24.10
C SER A 126 4.52 -15.62 23.42
N GLY A 127 4.29 -15.10 22.20
CA GLY A 127 3.00 -15.17 21.51
C GLY A 127 2.97 -15.87 20.14
N GLN A 128 4.10 -16.27 19.55
CA GLN A 128 4.10 -16.94 18.24
C GLN A 128 5.32 -17.85 18.08
N SER A 129 5.20 -19.08 18.57
CA SER A 129 6.10 -20.16 18.24
C SER A 129 5.94 -20.54 16.76
N ARG A 130 6.83 -20.03 15.89
CA ARG A 130 6.93 -20.58 14.53
C ARG A 130 8.29 -20.50 13.82
N LEU A 131 9.40 -20.40 14.55
CA LEU A 131 10.72 -20.67 13.98
C LEU A 131 11.53 -21.53 14.95
N GLY A 132 11.73 -22.79 14.55
CA GLY A 132 12.41 -23.81 15.32
C GLY A 132 13.91 -23.53 15.43
N VAL A 133 14.32 -22.88 16.52
CA VAL A 133 15.67 -23.02 17.05
C VAL A 133 15.63 -24.19 18.03
N GLN A 134 16.03 -25.39 17.57
CA GLN A 134 16.29 -26.49 18.49
C GLN A 134 17.45 -26.10 19.40
N GLN A 135 17.21 -26.08 20.71
CA GLN A 135 18.27 -25.94 21.72
C GLN A 135 19.25 -27.11 21.55
N ARG A 136 20.50 -26.82 21.17
CA ARG A 136 21.58 -27.82 21.23
C ARG A 136 21.73 -28.30 22.67
N SER A 137 21.79 -29.60 22.84
CA SER A 137 21.86 -30.22 24.16
C SER A 137 23.14 -29.81 24.91
N GLN A 138 23.09 -29.77 26.24
CA GLN A 138 24.25 -29.39 27.07
C GLN A 138 25.48 -30.29 26.83
N ALA A 139 25.28 -31.52 26.37
CA ALA A 139 26.36 -32.44 26.00
C ALA A 139 27.12 -31.94 24.77
N GLU A 140 26.43 -31.41 23.77
CA GLU A 140 27.01 -30.93 22.52
C GLU A 140 27.82 -29.64 22.72
N VAL A 141 27.36 -28.77 23.63
CA VAL A 141 28.09 -27.54 24.01
C VAL A 141 29.39 -27.86 24.75
N LYS A 142 29.39 -28.92 25.58
CA LYS A 142 30.59 -29.37 26.30
C LYS A 142 31.63 -29.99 25.36
N GLU A 143 31.18 -30.76 24.36
CA GLU A 143 32.03 -31.32 23.31
C GLU A 143 32.70 -30.22 22.47
N ILE A 144 31.94 -29.21 22.03
CA ILE A 144 32.47 -28.06 21.28
C ILE A 144 33.53 -27.31 22.10
N HIS A 145 33.26 -27.07 23.38
CA HIS A 145 34.20 -26.38 24.26
C HIS A 145 35.49 -27.20 24.50
N GLN A 146 35.38 -28.52 24.63
CA GLN A 146 36.54 -29.40 24.74
C GLN A 146 37.35 -29.47 23.44
N HIS A 147 36.68 -29.47 22.28
CA HIS A 147 37.33 -29.45 20.97
C HIS A 147 38.11 -28.14 20.76
N GLN A 148 37.52 -27.00 21.15
CA GLN A 148 38.18 -25.69 21.10
C GLN A 148 39.39 -25.59 22.01
N ARG A 149 39.35 -26.20 23.21
CA ARG A 149 40.51 -26.29 24.11
C ARG A 149 41.63 -27.17 23.58
N ARG A 150 41.31 -28.19 22.79
CA ARG A 150 42.30 -29.07 22.16
C ARG A 150 43.04 -28.35 21.02
N LEU A 151 42.29 -27.62 20.19
CA LEU A 151 42.86 -26.80 19.11
C LEU A 151 43.78 -25.68 19.61
N SER A 152 43.55 -25.17 20.82
CA SER A 152 44.38 -24.11 21.41
C SER A 152 45.69 -24.62 22.03
N GLN A 153 45.90 -25.93 22.16
CA GLN A 153 47.17 -26.51 22.62
C GLN A 153 48.16 -26.85 21.49
N GLU A 154 47.71 -26.92 20.24
CA GLU A 154 48.49 -27.44 19.11
C GLU A 154 49.22 -26.36 18.27
N HIS A 155 49.09 -25.07 18.60
CA HIS A 155 49.67 -23.97 17.80
C HIS A 155 50.75 -23.19 18.56
N PRO A 156 52.05 -23.38 18.26
CA PRO A 156 53.11 -22.47 18.70
C PRO A 156 53.03 -21.13 17.98
N MET A 157 53.31 -20.06 18.73
CA MET A 157 53.34 -18.66 18.33
C MET A 157 54.18 -18.43 17.05
N ALA A 158 53.58 -17.88 15.99
CA ALA A 158 54.30 -17.40 14.83
C ALA A 158 53.80 -16.01 14.37
N SER A 159 54.59 -15.02 14.80
CA SER A 159 54.96 -13.75 14.15
C SER A 159 53.93 -12.94 13.34
N SER A 160 53.72 -11.73 13.88
CA SER A 160 53.14 -10.52 13.29
C SER A 160 53.55 -10.23 11.84
N HIS A 161 52.57 -9.95 10.99
CA HIS A 161 52.65 -8.93 9.94
C HIS A 161 51.33 -8.14 9.93
N ALA A 162 51.36 -6.93 10.48
CA ALA A 162 50.24 -6.01 10.45
C ALA A 162 50.02 -5.52 9.01
N ARG A 163 48.92 -5.92 8.38
CA ARG A 163 48.52 -5.35 7.08
C ARG A 163 47.80 -4.03 7.35
N GLN A 164 48.44 -2.91 7.05
CA GLN A 164 47.81 -1.60 7.13
C GLN A 164 46.69 -1.49 6.06
N PRO A 165 45.52 -0.92 6.39
CA PRO A 165 44.48 -0.64 5.40
C PRO A 165 44.89 0.53 4.48
N ALA A 166 44.53 0.42 3.20
CA ALA A 166 44.87 1.41 2.17
C ALA A 166 44.19 2.77 2.41
N PRO A 167 44.84 3.90 2.07
CA PRO A 167 44.27 5.23 2.25
C PRO A 167 43.17 5.55 1.20
N PRO A 168 42.18 6.39 1.56
CA PRO A 168 41.10 6.77 0.65
C PRO A 168 41.52 7.80 -0.41
N PRO A 169 40.88 7.81 -1.59
CA PRO A 169 41.21 8.73 -2.68
C PRO A 169 40.72 10.17 -2.42
N GLN A 170 41.51 11.15 -2.87
CA GLN A 170 41.28 12.60 -2.74
C GLN A 170 40.40 13.15 -3.89
N PRO A 171 39.60 14.22 -3.67
CA PRO A 171 38.75 14.82 -4.70
C PRO A 171 39.51 15.77 -5.65
N GLU A 172 39.18 15.71 -6.93
CA GLU A 172 39.78 16.51 -8.00
C GLU A 172 39.25 17.95 -7.98
N THR A 173 40.16 18.91 -7.86
CA THR A 173 39.87 20.35 -7.89
C THR A 173 39.54 20.80 -9.31
N CYS A 174 38.32 21.30 -9.53
CA CYS A 174 37.94 22.00 -10.74
C CYS A 174 38.72 23.33 -10.84
N THR A 175 39.77 23.36 -11.65
CA THR A 175 40.48 24.57 -12.05
C THR A 175 39.59 25.41 -12.96
N THR A 176 39.29 26.61 -12.47
CA THR A 176 38.79 27.78 -13.19
C THR A 176 39.63 28.03 -14.44
N ASN A 177 39.00 28.23 -15.60
CA ASN A 177 39.62 28.88 -16.75
C ASN A 177 38.88 30.18 -17.06
N ALA A 178 39.69 31.14 -17.50
CA ALA A 178 39.45 32.57 -17.68
C ALA A 178 38.24 32.94 -18.55
#